data_AF-A0A2W6BF42-F1
#
_entry.id   AF-A0A2W6BF42-F1
#
_cell.length_a   1.000
_cell.length_b   1.000
_cell.length_c   1.000
_cell.angle_alpha   90.00
_cell.angle_beta   90.00
_cell.angle_gamma   90.00
#
_symmetry.space_group_name_H-M   'P 1'
#
loop_
_entity.id
_entity.type
_entity.pdbx_description
1 polymer ?
#
loop_
_entity_poly.entity_id
_entity_poly.type
_entity_poly.pdbx_seq_one_letter_code
_entity_poly.pdbx_strand_id
1 'polypeptide(L)'
;MTYLEAASPPPPESAGIHADVFMKTDMERAQEDNNLSFAALLRGYAWRAGMTVEQLSEIADTPFDTVRNWVQGKARPRTWQDVVRLARALVLTAGSLAAALRQSPSSSSLG
;
A
#
# COMPACT_ATOMS: atom_id res chain seq x y z
N MET A 1 -26.29 -38.23 6.02
CA MET A 1 -25.91 -36.91 5.48
C MET A 1 -25.24 -36.15 6.60
N THR A 2 -23.92 -36.13 6.61
CA THR A 2 -23.10 -35.52 7.67
C THR A 2 -22.72 -34.12 7.22
N TYR A 3 -23.20 -33.09 7.91
CA TYR A 3 -22.77 -31.71 7.70
C TYR A 3 -21.38 -31.53 8.35
N LEU A 4 -20.36 -31.21 7.55
CA LEU A 4 -19.09 -30.68 8.06
C LEU A 4 -19.33 -29.23 8.49
N GLU A 5 -19.27 -29.01 9.79
CA GLU A 5 -19.22 -27.71 10.43
C GLU A 5 -17.84 -27.08 10.14
N ALA A 6 -17.80 -26.13 9.21
CA ALA A 6 -16.60 -25.37 8.90
C ALA A 6 -16.29 -24.45 10.09
N ALA A 7 -15.21 -24.76 10.82
CA ALA A 7 -14.69 -23.93 11.90
C ALA A 7 -14.39 -22.51 11.39
N SER A 8 -15.03 -21.51 12.01
CA SER A 8 -14.67 -20.11 11.86
C SER A 8 -13.19 -19.91 12.20
N PRO A 9 -12.39 -19.20 11.37
CA PRO A 9 -11.05 -18.80 11.78
C PRO A 9 -11.16 -17.85 12.99
N PRO A 10 -10.27 -17.98 13.99
CA PRO A 10 -10.27 -17.08 15.13
C PRO A 10 -9.94 -15.64 14.66
N PRO A 11 -10.51 -14.60 15.30
CA PRO A 11 -10.12 -13.23 15.03
C PRO A 11 -8.64 -13.04 15.42
N PRO A 12 -7.88 -12.18 14.71
CA PRO A 12 -6.52 -11.84 15.09
C PRO A 12 -6.54 -11.00 16.37
N GLU A 13 -6.47 -11.66 17.53
CA GLU A 13 -6.18 -10.98 18.79
C GLU A 13 -4.70 -10.56 18.84
N SER A 14 -4.49 -9.32 19.28
CA SER A 14 -3.20 -8.76 19.73
C SER A 14 -2.25 -8.21 18.66
N ALA A 15 -2.72 -7.22 17.90
CA ALA A 15 -1.84 -6.17 17.40
C ALA A 15 -1.39 -5.30 18.58
N GLY A 16 -0.13 -5.49 19.01
CA GLY A 16 0.52 -4.65 20.02
C GLY A 16 0.45 -3.17 19.63
N ILE A 17 -0.29 -2.42 20.44
CA ILE A 17 -0.32 -0.96 20.43
C ILE A 17 1.05 -0.46 20.89
N HIS A 18 1.88 0.07 19.99
CA HIS A 18 2.92 1.06 20.34
C HIS A 18 3.54 1.79 19.12
N ALA A 19 2.75 2.04 18.06
CA ALA A 19 3.18 2.90 16.94
C ALA A 19 2.28 4.14 16.73
N ASP A 20 1.22 4.33 17.52
CA ASP A 20 0.16 5.30 17.23
C ASP A 20 0.53 6.77 17.49
N VAL A 21 1.55 7.05 18.31
CA VAL A 21 1.73 8.41 18.87
C VAL A 21 2.80 9.23 18.15
N PHE A 22 3.83 8.63 17.54
CA PHE A 22 4.99 9.40 17.08
C PHE A 22 4.96 9.85 15.62
N MET A 23 4.00 9.40 14.79
CA MET A 23 3.91 9.80 13.37
C MET A 23 2.55 10.30 12.91
N LYS A 24 1.58 10.42 13.82
CA LYS A 24 0.26 11.01 13.54
C LYS A 24 0.38 12.46 13.02
N THR A 25 1.40 13.19 13.46
CA THR A 25 1.67 14.59 13.08
C THR A 25 2.18 14.77 11.65
N ASP A 26 2.89 13.78 11.09
CA ASP A 26 3.39 13.85 9.70
C ASP A 26 2.33 13.37 8.69
N MET A 27 1.44 12.46 9.09
CA MET A 27 0.37 11.98 8.22
C MET A 27 -0.77 12.98 8.06
N GLU A 28 -1.11 13.74 9.11
CA GLU A 28 -2.15 14.78 9.00
C GLU A 28 -1.65 15.97 8.17
N ARG A 29 -0.36 16.31 8.28
CA ARG A 29 0.28 17.31 7.39
C ARG A 29 0.44 16.84 5.94
N ALA A 30 0.62 15.54 5.71
CA ALA A 30 0.69 14.99 4.36
C ALA A 30 -0.65 15.07 3.61
N GLN A 31 -1.77 15.30 4.31
CA GLN A 31 -3.11 15.36 3.69
C GLN A 31 -3.49 16.77 3.17
N GLU A 32 -2.80 17.84 3.60
CA GLU A 32 -3.04 19.22 3.12
C GLU A 32 -2.16 19.62 1.92
N ASP A 33 -1.03 18.95 1.71
CA ASP A 33 -0.20 19.10 0.51
C ASP A 33 -0.73 18.19 -0.61
N ASN A 34 -1.52 18.76 -1.52
CA ASN A 34 -2.19 18.13 -2.67
C ASN A 34 -1.24 17.48 -3.72
N ASN A 35 -0.02 17.07 -3.33
CA ASN A 35 1.03 16.66 -4.25
C ASN A 35 1.88 15.47 -3.75
N LEU A 36 1.25 14.46 -3.14
CA LEU A 36 1.96 13.29 -2.64
C LEU A 36 2.54 12.43 -3.79
N SER A 37 3.81 12.05 -3.65
CA SER A 37 4.46 11.11 -4.57
C SER A 37 3.77 9.75 -4.54
N PHE A 38 3.77 9.00 -5.65
CA PHE A 38 3.27 7.61 -5.69
C PHE A 38 3.81 6.75 -4.54
N ALA A 39 5.10 6.91 -4.20
CA ALA A 39 5.74 6.21 -3.10
C ALA A 39 5.15 6.57 -1.73
N ALA A 40 4.76 7.83 -1.52
CA ALA A 40 4.08 8.27 -0.30
C ALA A 40 2.66 7.69 -0.24
N LEU A 41 1.93 7.69 -1.35
CA LEU A 41 0.59 7.11 -1.45
C LEU A 41 0.62 5.60 -1.18
N LEU A 42 1.51 4.87 -1.85
CA LEU A 42 1.65 3.42 -1.68
C LEU A 42 2.01 3.06 -0.24
N ARG A 43 2.91 3.81 0.40
CA ARG A 43 3.22 3.66 1.83
C ARG A 43 2.04 3.94 2.71
N GLY A 44 1.29 5.01 2.44
CA GLY A 44 0.10 5.37 3.20
C GLY A 44 -0.95 4.26 3.16
N TYR A 45 -1.18 3.67 1.98
CA TYR A 45 -2.10 2.55 1.83
C TYR A 45 -1.59 1.27 2.49
N ALA A 46 -0.32 0.90 2.30
CA ALA A 46 0.27 -0.27 2.95
C ALA A 46 0.21 -0.16 4.48
N TRP A 47 0.49 1.03 5.01
CA TRP A 47 0.41 1.30 6.45
C TRP A 47 -1.03 1.19 6.98
N ARG A 48 -2.01 1.77 6.30
CA ARG A 48 -3.43 1.64 6.66
C ARG A 48 -3.92 0.19 6.60
N ALA A 49 -3.37 -0.60 5.68
CA ALA A 49 -3.65 -2.03 5.58
C ALA A 49 -2.86 -2.88 6.59
N GLY A 50 -1.96 -2.28 7.39
CA GLY A 50 -1.09 -3.01 8.32
C GLY A 50 -0.10 -3.95 7.64
N MET A 51 0.26 -3.69 6.38
CA MET A 51 1.10 -4.56 5.56
C MET A 51 2.56 -4.11 5.51
N THR A 52 3.48 -5.06 5.64
CA THR A 52 4.90 -4.85 5.35
C THR A 52 5.19 -4.91 3.84
N VAL A 53 6.38 -4.46 3.43
CA VAL A 53 6.81 -4.55 2.02
C VAL A 53 6.90 -6.01 1.55
N GLU A 54 7.33 -6.92 2.43
CA GLU A 54 7.38 -8.36 2.15
C GLU A 54 5.97 -8.92 1.91
N GLN A 55 5.04 -8.67 2.83
CA GLN A 55 3.64 -9.10 2.69
C GLN A 55 2.98 -8.51 1.44
N LEU A 56 3.22 -7.22 1.17
CA LEU A 56 2.71 -6.57 -0.04
C LEU A 56 3.26 -7.23 -1.30
N SER A 57 4.53 -7.64 -1.30
CA SER A 57 5.17 -8.31 -2.43
C SER A 57 4.61 -9.72 -2.68
N GLU A 58 4.36 -10.48 -1.60
CA GLU A 58 3.76 -11.81 -1.68
C GLU A 58 2.32 -11.74 -2.19
N ILE A 59 1.50 -10.84 -1.63
CA ILE A 59 0.08 -10.72 -2.00
C ILE A 59 -0.07 -10.14 -3.42
N ALA A 60 0.78 -9.18 -3.80
CA ALA A 60 0.74 -8.58 -5.13
C ALA A 60 1.40 -9.45 -6.21
N ASP A 61 1.94 -10.63 -5.88
CA ASP A 61 2.70 -11.47 -6.82
C ASP A 61 3.74 -10.64 -7.58
N THR A 62 4.53 -9.85 -6.84
CA THR A 62 5.52 -8.93 -7.41
C THR A 62 6.83 -9.09 -6.67
N PRO A 63 8.00 -9.15 -7.35
CA PRO A 63 9.29 -9.32 -6.68
C PRO A 63 9.53 -8.28 -5.58
N PHE A 64 10.05 -8.72 -4.43
CA PHE A 64 10.29 -7.86 -3.27
C PHE A 64 11.10 -6.59 -3.60
N ASP A 65 12.22 -6.71 -4.31
CA ASP A 65 13.04 -5.57 -4.73
C ASP A 65 12.24 -4.57 -5.60
N THR A 66 11.30 -5.06 -6.41
CA THR A 66 10.45 -4.22 -7.25
C THR A 66 9.49 -3.40 -6.38
N VAL A 67 8.78 -4.04 -5.45
CA VAL A 67 7.88 -3.35 -4.51
C VAL A 67 8.67 -2.40 -3.61
N ARG A 68 9.85 -2.80 -3.12
CA ARG A 68 10.74 -1.94 -2.33
C ARG A 68 11.14 -0.68 -3.11
N ASN A 69 11.51 -0.83 -4.39
CA ASN A 69 11.87 0.31 -5.23
C ASN A 69 10.68 1.25 -5.48
N TRP A 70 9.47 0.72 -5.59
CA TRP A 70 8.23 1.49 -5.70
C TRP A 70 7.90 2.27 -4.43
N VAL A 71 7.99 1.60 -3.27
CA VAL A 71 7.79 2.17 -1.94
C VAL A 71 8.82 3.26 -1.61
N GLN A 72 10.06 3.12 -2.10
CA GLN A 72 11.12 4.11 -1.95
C GLN A 72 11.06 5.24 -2.99
N GLY A 73 10.18 5.15 -3.99
CA GLY A 73 10.08 6.12 -5.09
C GLY A 73 11.23 6.07 -6.10
N LYS A 74 12.07 5.04 -6.04
CA LYS A 74 13.17 4.80 -7.01
C LYS A 74 12.66 4.34 -8.36
N ALA A 75 11.50 3.70 -8.40
CA ALA A 75 10.84 3.25 -9.62
C ALA A 75 9.33 3.43 -9.52
N ARG A 76 8.66 3.36 -10.67
CA ARG A 76 7.19 3.31 -10.77
C ARG A 76 6.77 2.00 -11.45
N PRO A 77 5.53 1.52 -11.20
CA PRO A 77 4.93 0.44 -11.97
C PRO A 77 4.97 0.79 -13.46
N ARG A 78 5.55 -0.09 -14.28
CA ARG A 78 5.70 0.18 -15.72
C ARG A 78 4.47 -0.24 -16.50
N THR A 79 3.75 -1.25 -16.01
CA THR A 79 2.57 -1.78 -16.67
C THR A 79 1.31 -1.51 -15.85
N TRP A 80 0.17 -1.43 -16.53
CA TRP A 80 -1.13 -1.35 -15.87
C TRP A 80 -1.41 -2.58 -14.99
N GLN A 81 -0.90 -3.75 -15.38
CA GLN A 81 -1.06 -4.99 -14.61
C GLN A 81 -0.41 -4.89 -13.24
N ASP A 82 0.76 -4.26 -13.13
CA ASP A 82 1.45 -4.01 -11.85
C ASP A 82 0.59 -3.15 -10.91
N VAL A 83 -0.05 -2.11 -11.46
CA VAL A 83 -0.97 -1.24 -10.71
C VAL A 83 -2.18 -2.02 -10.20
N VAL A 84 -2.76 -2.89 -11.05
CA VAL A 84 -3.90 -3.73 -10.66
C VAL A 84 -3.51 -4.74 -9.58
N ARG A 85 -2.32 -5.36 -9.67
CA ARG A 85 -1.80 -6.28 -8.65
C ARG A 85 -1.68 -5.61 -7.29
N LEU A 86 -1.08 -4.41 -7.24
CA LEU A 86 -0.97 -3.61 -6.01
C LEU A 86 -2.33 -3.19 -5.47
N ALA A 87 -3.24 -2.73 -6.34
CA ALA A 87 -4.58 -2.34 -5.92
C ALA A 87 -5.34 -3.51 -5.30
N ARG A 88 -5.27 -4.70 -5.92
CA ARG A 88 -5.86 -5.93 -5.37
C ARG A 88 -5.26 -6.30 -4.02
N ALA A 89 -3.93 -6.21 -3.89
CA ALA A 89 -3.25 -6.53 -2.63
C ALA A 89 -3.67 -5.58 -1.48
N LEU A 90 -3.92 -4.32 -1.79
CA LEU A 90 -4.32 -3.31 -0.81
C LEU A 90 -5.84 -3.22 -0.59
N VAL A 91 -6.62 -4.13 -1.19
CA VAL A 91 -8.10 -4.08 -1.16
C VAL A 91 -8.64 -2.73 -1.66
N LEU A 92 -7.91 -2.09 -2.57
CA LEU A 92 -8.31 -0.85 -3.22
C LEU A 92 -8.90 -1.17 -4.59
N THR A 93 -9.87 -0.37 -5.01
CA THR A 93 -10.29 -0.40 -6.40
C THR A 93 -9.13 0.11 -7.26
N ALA A 94 -8.85 -0.57 -8.38
CA ALA A 94 -7.78 -0.17 -9.31
C ALA A 94 -7.94 1.29 -9.79
N GLY A 95 -9.19 1.78 -9.84
CA GLY A 95 -9.50 3.17 -10.15
C GLY A 95 -8.95 4.17 -9.14
N SER A 96 -9.03 3.90 -7.83
CA SER A 96 -8.50 4.80 -6.79
C SER A 96 -6.98 4.90 -6.83
N LEU A 97 -6.28 3.78 -7.02
CA LEU A 97 -4.82 3.78 -7.12
C LEU A 97 -4.34 4.45 -8.43
N ALA A 98 -5.06 4.23 -9.53
CA ALA A 98 -4.78 4.86 -10.81
C ALA A 98 -5.06 6.36 -10.86
N ALA A 99 -6.14 6.81 -10.21
CA ALA A 99 -6.43 8.22 -10.04
C ALA A 99 -5.32 8.90 -9.22
N ALA A 100 -4.78 8.22 -8.20
CA ALA A 100 -3.66 8.71 -7.43
C ALA A 100 -2.35 8.74 -8.27
N LEU A 101 -2.14 7.76 -9.16
CA LEU A 101 -1.02 7.75 -10.11
C LEU A 101 -1.07 8.92 -11.11
N ARG A 102 -2.26 9.30 -11.59
CA ARG A 102 -2.44 10.41 -12.53
C ARG A 102 -2.21 11.79 -11.90
N GLN A 103 -2.54 11.94 -10.63
CA GLN A 103 -2.41 13.20 -9.90
C GLN A 103 -1.01 13.44 -9.35
N SER A 104 -0.18 12.41 -9.27
CA SER A 104 1.20 12.53 -8.78
C SER A 104 2.12 13.01 -9.91
N PRO A 105 2.55 14.29 -9.95
CA PRO A 105 3.51 14.75 -10.94
C PRO A 105 4.73 13.86 -10.82
N SER A 106 5.25 13.42 -11.98
CA SER A 106 6.58 12.86 -12.03
C SER A 106 7.51 13.90 -11.42
N SER A 107 7.96 13.67 -10.19
CA SER A 107 9.00 14.46 -9.54
C SER A 107 10.32 14.16 -10.25
N SER A 108 10.39 14.52 -11.52
CA SER A 108 11.59 14.74 -12.31
C SER A 108 11.87 16.23 -12.20
N SER A 109 12.29 16.66 -11.02
CA SER A 109 12.88 17.97 -10.83
C SER A 109 14.08 17.78 -9.90
N LEU A 110 15.21 18.39 -10.29
CA LEU A 110 16.60 18.17 -9.88
C LEU A 110 17.25 17.04 -10.70
N GLY A 111 18.19 17.30 -11.61
CA GLY A 111 19.09 18.44 -11.77
C GLY A 111 20.42 17.86 -12.24
#